data_AF-A0A938S4H6-F1
#
_entry.id   AF-A0A938S4H6-F1
#
_cell.length_a   1.000
_cell.length_b   1.000
_cell.length_c   1.000
_cell.angle_alpha   90.00
_cell.angle_beta   90.00
_cell.angle_gamma   90.00
#
_symmetry.space_group_name_H-M   'P 1'
#
loop_
_entity.id
_entity.type
_entity.pdbx_description
1 polymer ?
#
loop_
_entity_poly.entity_id
_entity_poly.type
_entity_poly.pdbx_seq_one_letter_code
_entity_poly.pdbx_strand_id
1 'polypeptide(L)'
;MTTGFCQRSFVVFSLILLSRGLGAIPAGGAETPSDPLAVLVREDWAAQERRHGRTPGDATAVTEAYRRARALVQDLAGMQEPPDLAAETAALAALGTQVRQIDQLDEAGRTALYYRIRSLTRDAALENPLVTGRPLTFLGRR
;
A
#
# COMPACT_ATOMS: atom_id res chain seq x y z
N MET A 1 -45.33 -12.36 -37.01
CA MET A 1 -43.90 -12.74 -36.99
C MET A 1 -43.12 -11.59 -36.38
N THR A 2 -42.26 -11.90 -35.39
CA THR A 2 -41.27 -11.06 -34.66
C THR A 2 -41.82 -9.85 -33.88
N THR A 3 -42.17 -9.99 -32.58
CA THR A 3 -41.32 -9.75 -31.37
C THR A 3 -40.83 -8.29 -31.26
N GLY A 4 -41.00 -7.55 -30.16
CA GLY A 4 -41.51 -7.85 -28.83
C GLY A 4 -41.49 -6.61 -27.92
N PHE A 5 -42.23 -6.75 -26.83
CA PHE A 5 -42.26 -6.03 -25.55
C PHE A 5 -41.01 -5.25 -25.10
N CYS A 6 -41.27 -4.12 -24.40
CA CYS A 6 -40.82 -3.76 -23.02
C CYS A 6 -40.50 -2.25 -22.96
N GLN A 7 -41.41 -1.35 -22.60
CA GLN A 7 -41.98 -1.06 -21.27
C GLN A 7 -40.95 -0.60 -20.22
N ARG A 8 -41.28 0.56 -19.62
CA ARG A 8 -40.80 1.20 -18.38
C ARG A 8 -39.89 2.40 -18.63
N SER A 9 -40.41 3.63 -18.61
CA SER A 9 -41.01 4.36 -17.48
C SER A 9 -40.02 4.69 -16.37
N PHE A 10 -40.27 5.87 -15.78
CA PHE A 10 -39.77 6.43 -14.52
C PHE A 10 -38.52 7.31 -14.66
N VAL A 11 -38.64 8.64 -14.65
CA VAL A 11 -39.15 9.60 -13.62
C VAL A 11 -37.93 10.40 -13.12
N VAL A 12 -37.81 11.66 -13.55
CA VAL A 12 -38.03 12.88 -12.75
C VAL A 12 -37.24 12.87 -11.43
N PHE A 13 -36.32 13.83 -11.25
CA PHE A 13 -36.41 14.91 -10.26
C PHE A 13 -35.08 15.66 -10.13
N SER A 14 -35.12 16.93 -10.54
CA SER A 14 -34.24 17.98 -10.03
C SER A 14 -34.29 18.02 -8.50
N LEU A 15 -33.18 18.29 -7.81
CA LEU A 15 -33.17 19.24 -6.67
C LEU A 15 -31.74 19.59 -6.20
N ILE A 16 -31.32 20.81 -6.56
CA ILE A 16 -30.92 21.91 -5.69
C ILE A 16 -30.16 21.60 -4.37
N LEU A 17 -28.95 22.19 -4.31
CA LEU A 17 -28.23 22.88 -3.21
C LEU A 17 -28.23 22.28 -1.78
N LEU A 18 -27.05 22.13 -1.18
CA LEU A 18 -26.49 23.04 -0.14
C LEU A 18 -25.20 22.46 0.49
N SER A 19 -24.46 23.32 1.20
CA SER A 19 -23.41 23.07 2.21
C SER A 19 -21.98 22.85 1.66
N ARG A 20 -21.12 23.87 1.68
CA ARG A 20 -20.31 24.39 2.81
C ARG A 20 -19.33 23.38 3.39
N GLY A 21 -18.05 23.72 3.25
CA GLY A 21 -16.99 23.41 4.21
C GLY A 21 -16.44 22.00 4.12
N LEU A 22 -15.58 21.74 3.14
CA LEU A 22 -14.66 20.62 3.21
C LEU A 22 -13.31 21.12 2.75
N GLY A 23 -12.33 21.02 3.65
CA GLY A 23 -10.94 21.32 3.36
C GLY A 23 -10.52 20.63 2.07
N ALA A 24 -9.62 21.28 1.35
CA ALA A 24 -8.93 20.67 0.23
C ALA A 24 -8.33 19.34 0.67
N ILE A 25 -9.06 18.25 0.44
CA ILE A 25 -8.47 16.94 0.23
C ILE A 25 -7.61 17.18 -1.02
N PRO A 26 -6.26 17.04 -0.95
CA PRO A 26 -5.51 16.99 -2.18
C PRO A 26 -6.10 15.84 -2.99
N ALA A 27 -6.80 16.22 -4.06
CA ALA A 27 -7.28 15.32 -5.07
C ALA A 27 -6.09 14.43 -5.43
N GLY A 28 -6.30 13.13 -5.27
CA GLY A 28 -5.31 12.10 -5.56
C GLY A 28 -4.60 12.49 -6.85
N GLY A 29 -3.28 12.63 -6.75
CA GLY A 29 -2.43 12.79 -7.91
C GLY A 29 -2.86 11.73 -8.92
N ALA A 30 -3.22 12.21 -10.11
CA ALA A 30 -3.64 11.38 -11.22
C ALA A 30 -2.71 10.16 -11.25
N GLU A 31 -3.29 8.99 -10.99
CA GLU A 31 -2.58 7.72 -10.93
C GLU A 31 -1.98 7.52 -12.32
N THR A 32 -0.69 7.85 -12.45
CA THR A 32 0.12 7.61 -13.65
C THR A 32 -0.17 6.19 -14.11
N PRO A 33 -0.33 5.94 -15.44
CA PRO A 33 -0.59 4.60 -15.95
C PRO A 33 0.30 3.58 -15.24
N SER A 34 -0.34 2.59 -14.61
CA SER A 34 0.22 1.60 -13.69
C SER A 34 1.69 1.30 -14.02
N ASP A 35 2.62 1.80 -13.20
CA ASP A 35 4.05 1.57 -13.35
C ASP A 35 4.28 0.04 -13.48
N PRO A 36 4.77 -0.45 -14.64
CA PRO A 36 4.99 -1.88 -14.86
C PRO A 36 5.92 -2.49 -13.80
N LEU A 37 6.88 -1.70 -13.29
CA LEU A 37 7.77 -2.15 -12.21
C LEU A 37 6.99 -2.37 -10.91
N ALA A 38 6.08 -1.46 -10.55
CA ALA A 38 5.25 -1.59 -9.36
C ALA A 38 4.32 -2.81 -9.41
N VAL A 39 3.90 -3.25 -10.61
CA VAL A 39 3.16 -4.51 -10.78
C VAL A 39 4.06 -5.70 -10.48
N LEU A 40 5.23 -5.77 -11.11
CA LEU A 40 6.20 -6.87 -10.90
C LEU A 40 6.63 -7.00 -9.44
N VAL A 41 6.87 -5.88 -8.76
CA VAL A 41 7.24 -5.86 -7.34
C VAL A 41 6.12 -6.43 -6.47
N ARG A 42 4.85 -6.08 -6.76
CA ARG A 42 3.70 -6.61 -6.01
C ARG A 42 3.48 -8.10 -6.25
N GLU A 43 3.68 -8.57 -7.48
CA GLU A 43 3.63 -9.98 -7.84
C GLU A 43 4.73 -10.78 -7.13
N ASP A 44 5.95 -10.26 -7.08
CA ASP A 44 7.06 -10.88 -6.36
C ASP A 44 6.76 -10.98 -4.87
N TRP A 45 6.27 -9.91 -4.23
CA TRP A 45 5.87 -9.97 -2.82
C TRP A 45 4.77 -11.01 -2.57
N ALA A 46 3.77 -11.09 -3.44
CA ALA A 46 2.74 -12.13 -3.34
C ALA A 46 3.34 -13.54 -3.52
N ALA A 47 4.33 -13.72 -4.39
CA ALA A 47 5.06 -14.98 -4.52
C ALA A 47 5.86 -15.32 -3.24
N GLN A 48 6.47 -14.33 -2.59
CA GLN A 48 7.17 -14.52 -1.31
C GLN A 48 6.22 -15.01 -0.22
N GLU A 49 5.03 -14.41 -0.07
CA GLU A 49 4.05 -14.89 0.93
C GLU A 49 3.55 -16.31 0.61
N ARG A 50 3.33 -16.63 -0.67
CA ARG A 50 2.97 -17.98 -1.08
C ARG A 50 4.02 -19.02 -0.69
N ARG A 51 5.32 -18.69 -0.75
CA ARG A 51 6.40 -19.58 -0.26
C ARG A 51 6.32 -19.83 1.25
N HIS A 52 5.69 -18.93 1.99
CA HIS A 52 5.40 -19.08 3.42
C HIS A 52 4.02 -19.69 3.69
N GLY A 53 3.29 -20.16 2.67
CA GLY A 53 1.95 -20.73 2.80
C GLY A 53 0.87 -19.71 3.14
N ARG A 54 1.09 -18.44 2.79
CA ARG A 54 0.22 -17.30 3.13
C ARG A 54 -0.12 -16.46 1.92
N THR A 55 -1.05 -15.53 2.09
CA THR A 55 -1.40 -14.48 1.13
C THR A 55 -1.13 -13.08 1.69
N PRO A 56 -0.98 -12.06 0.84
CA PRO A 56 -0.95 -10.66 1.27
C PRO A 56 -2.15 -10.22 2.12
N GLY A 57 -3.31 -10.87 1.93
CA GLY A 57 -4.54 -10.59 2.68
C GLY A 57 -4.61 -11.24 4.06
N ASP A 58 -3.64 -12.07 4.44
CA ASP A 58 -3.63 -12.73 5.74
C ASP A 58 -3.26 -11.73 6.85
N ALA A 59 -4.02 -11.70 7.95
CA ALA A 59 -3.78 -10.78 9.06
C ALA A 59 -2.35 -10.91 9.65
N THR A 60 -1.84 -12.15 9.71
CA THR A 60 -0.46 -12.42 10.15
C THR A 60 0.58 -11.87 9.17
N ALA A 61 0.31 -11.90 7.86
CA ALA A 61 1.25 -11.37 6.86
C ALA A 61 1.39 -9.84 7.00
N VAL A 62 0.27 -9.13 7.13
CA VAL A 62 0.24 -7.68 7.37
C VAL A 62 0.93 -7.30 8.67
N THR A 63 0.62 -8.00 9.77
CA THR A 63 1.20 -7.71 11.09
C THR A 63 2.72 -7.92 11.11
N GLU A 64 3.20 -9.01 10.50
CA GLU A 64 4.63 -9.28 10.38
C GLU A 64 5.34 -8.29 9.46
N ALA A 65 4.72 -7.91 8.33
CA ALA A 65 5.27 -6.87 7.46
C ALA A 65 5.41 -5.55 8.22
N TYR A 66 4.40 -5.16 9.01
CA TYR A 66 4.46 -3.95 9.84
C TYR A 66 5.55 -4.02 10.91
N ARG A 67 5.67 -5.16 11.59
CA ARG A 67 6.72 -5.38 12.59
C ARG A 67 8.12 -5.22 11.99
N ARG A 68 8.36 -5.80 10.81
CA ARG A 68 9.64 -5.69 10.09
C ARG A 68 9.90 -4.27 9.60
N ALA A 69 8.87 -3.58 9.10
CA ALA A 69 8.98 -2.17 8.71
C ALA A 69 9.42 -1.29 9.88
N ARG A 70 8.83 -1.50 11.07
CA ARG A 70 9.24 -0.80 12.29
C ARG A 70 10.68 -1.08 12.68
N ALA A 71 11.08 -2.34 12.67
CA ALA A 71 12.46 -2.72 12.98
C ALA A 71 13.43 -2.05 12.01
N LEU A 72 13.17 -2.07 10.70
CA LEU A 72 14.03 -1.41 9.71
C LEU A 72 14.16 0.09 9.98
N VAL A 73 13.06 0.80 10.18
CA VAL A 73 13.09 2.26 10.44
C VAL A 73 13.86 2.56 11.74
N GLN A 74 13.68 1.74 12.78
CA GLN A 74 14.42 1.86 14.03
C GLN A 74 15.92 1.61 13.84
N ASP A 75 16.30 0.59 13.08
CA ASP A 75 17.68 0.24 12.81
C ASP A 75 18.37 1.35 11.99
N LEU A 76 17.70 1.88 10.96
CA LEU A 76 18.22 2.98 10.14
C LEU A 76 18.40 4.28 10.96
N ALA A 77 17.43 4.59 11.83
CA ALA A 77 17.54 5.75 12.72
C ALA A 77 18.68 5.61 13.75
N GLY A 78 19.08 4.38 14.08
CA GLY A 78 20.18 4.07 14.99
C GLY A 78 21.57 4.07 14.35
N MET A 79 21.70 4.35 13.05
CA MET A 79 22.98 4.39 12.35
C MET A 79 23.84 5.59 12.80
N GLN A 80 25.17 5.49 12.62
CA GLN A 80 26.10 6.59 12.93
C GLN A 80 25.79 7.87 12.14
N GLU A 81 25.40 7.69 10.88
CA GLU A 81 24.91 8.75 9.99
C GLU A 81 23.50 8.34 9.50
N PRO A 82 22.45 8.65 10.27
CA PRO A 82 21.11 8.21 9.93
C PRO A 82 20.54 9.01 8.74
N PRO A 83 19.81 8.37 7.82
CA PRO A 83 19.07 9.10 6.79
C PRO A 83 17.90 9.88 7.42
N ASP A 84 17.38 10.88 6.69
CA ASP A 84 16.15 11.55 7.09
C ASP A 84 14.95 10.62 6.86
N LEU A 85 14.30 10.20 7.96
CA LEU A 85 13.19 9.25 7.96
C LEU A 85 11.91 9.83 8.59
N ALA A 86 11.80 11.16 8.65
CA ALA A 86 10.68 11.81 9.31
C ALA A 86 9.33 11.44 8.66
N ALA A 87 9.29 11.40 7.33
CA ALA A 87 8.09 11.05 6.57
C ALA A 87 7.70 9.58 6.77
N GLU A 88 8.67 8.67 6.71
CA GLU A 88 8.50 7.23 6.87
C GLU A 88 8.02 6.89 8.26
N THR A 89 8.59 7.54 9.28
CA THR A 89 8.20 7.37 10.68
C THR A 89 6.74 7.79 10.90
N ALA A 90 6.34 8.95 10.36
CA ALA A 90 4.97 9.44 10.48
C ALA A 90 3.98 8.54 9.73
N ALA A 91 4.31 8.13 8.49
CA ALA A 91 3.49 7.22 7.71
C ALA A 91 3.33 5.86 8.39
N LEU A 92 4.40 5.32 8.97
CA LEU A 92 4.37 4.05 9.68
C LEU A 92 3.50 4.14 10.94
N ALA A 93 3.56 5.23 11.69
CA ALA A 93 2.67 5.46 12.83
C ALA A 93 1.19 5.46 12.42
N ALA A 94 0.85 6.10 11.30
CA ALA A 94 -0.51 6.12 10.75
C ALA A 94 -0.98 4.72 10.29
N LEU A 95 -0.11 3.96 9.62
CA LEU A 95 -0.39 2.56 9.25
C LEU A 95 -0.57 1.67 10.48
N GLY A 96 0.20 1.91 11.54
CA GLY A 96 0.09 1.19 12.81
C GLY A 96 -1.30 1.27 13.43
N THR A 97 -2.02 2.37 13.24
CA THR A 97 -3.41 2.50 13.69
C THR A 97 -4.35 1.57 12.93
N GLN A 98 -4.16 1.43 11.61
CA GLN A 98 -4.93 0.49 10.80
C GLN A 98 -4.58 -0.97 11.12
N VAL A 99 -3.30 -1.28 11.37
CA VAL A 99 -2.86 -2.63 11.78
C VAL A 99 -3.49 -3.06 13.11
N ARG A 100 -3.70 -2.14 14.07
CA ARG A 100 -4.41 -2.46 15.32
C ARG A 100 -5.88 -2.83 15.12
N GLN A 101 -6.47 -2.46 13.98
CA GLN A 101 -7.86 -2.74 13.63
C GLN A 101 -7.97 -3.80 12.52
N ILE A 102 -6.92 -4.60 12.32
CA ILE A 102 -6.82 -5.49 11.17
C ILE A 102 -7.96 -6.51 11.06
N ASP A 103 -8.46 -7.00 12.20
CA ASP A 103 -9.56 -7.98 12.23
C ASP A 103 -10.90 -7.37 11.80
N GLN A 104 -11.00 -6.04 11.74
CA GLN A 104 -12.17 -5.31 11.25
C GLN A 104 -12.11 -5.04 9.73
N LEU A 105 -10.95 -5.25 9.12
CA LEU A 105 -10.76 -5.08 7.68
C LEU A 105 -11.17 -6.37 6.96
N ASP A 106 -11.80 -6.21 5.80
CA ASP A 106 -12.00 -7.30 4.85
C ASP A 106 -10.67 -7.68 4.16
N GLU A 107 -10.69 -8.76 3.37
CA GLU A 107 -9.50 -9.27 2.71
C GLU A 107 -8.86 -8.24 1.75
N ALA A 108 -9.70 -7.49 1.03
CA ALA A 108 -9.24 -6.43 0.14
C ALA A 108 -8.54 -5.30 0.92
N GLY A 109 -9.12 -4.86 2.04
CA GLY A 109 -8.53 -3.87 2.93
C GLY A 109 -7.21 -4.33 3.54
N ARG A 110 -7.12 -5.59 3.98
CA ARG A 110 -5.87 -6.18 4.49
C ARG A 110 -4.80 -6.25 3.41
N THR A 111 -5.16 -6.66 2.19
CA THR A 111 -4.25 -6.71 1.04
C THR A 111 -3.72 -5.32 0.67
N ALA A 112 -4.59 -4.30 0.63
CA ALA A 112 -4.18 -2.93 0.38
C ALA A 112 -3.24 -2.40 1.48
N LEU A 113 -3.54 -2.70 2.74
CA LEU A 113 -2.71 -2.33 3.88
C LEU A 113 -1.33 -3.01 3.81
N TYR A 114 -1.27 -4.30 3.48
CA TYR A 114 -0.02 -5.03 3.25
C TYR A 114 0.86 -4.33 2.22
N TYR A 115 0.31 -3.98 1.05
CA TYR A 115 1.08 -3.36 -0.02
C TYR A 115 1.57 -1.95 0.34
N ARG A 116 0.78 -1.17 1.09
CA ARG A 116 1.21 0.14 1.60
C ARG A 116 2.39 0.00 2.56
N ILE A 117 2.33 -0.96 3.49
CA ILE A 117 3.44 -1.23 4.42
C ILE A 117 4.70 -1.66 3.65
N ARG A 118 4.58 -2.59 2.70
CA ARG A 118 5.71 -3.10 1.91
C ARG A 118 6.35 -2.03 1.04
N SER A 119 5.54 -1.16 0.43
CA SER A 119 6.03 -0.02 -0.35
C SER A 119 6.79 0.96 0.54
N LEU A 120 6.21 1.36 1.68
CA LEU A 120 6.90 2.21 2.66
C LEU A 120 8.23 1.61 3.13
N THR A 121 8.23 0.29 3.39
CA THR A 121 9.45 -0.42 3.82
C THR A 121 10.51 -0.39 2.73
N ARG A 122 10.12 -0.57 1.47
CA ARG A 122 11.02 -0.51 0.33
C ARG A 122 11.61 0.89 0.18
N ASP A 123 10.79 1.91 0.28
CA ASP A 123 11.23 3.30 0.12
C ASP A 123 12.21 3.66 1.25
N ALA A 124 11.88 3.34 2.51
CA ALA A 124 12.81 3.48 3.64
C ALA A 124 14.12 2.70 3.45
N ALA A 125 14.06 1.48 2.88
CA ALA A 125 15.26 0.68 2.61
C ALA A 125 16.15 1.32 1.54
N LEU A 126 15.58 2.05 0.59
CA LEU A 126 16.32 2.75 -0.48
C LEU A 126 16.99 4.02 0.03
N GLU A 127 16.52 4.59 1.15
CA GLU A 127 17.22 5.69 1.85
C GLU A 127 18.47 5.20 2.61
N ASN A 128 18.71 3.89 2.70
CA ASN A 128 19.87 3.35 3.39
C ASN A 128 21.19 3.75 2.68
N PRO A 129 22.09 4.52 3.33
CA PRO A 129 23.34 4.96 2.71
C PRO A 129 24.28 3.83 2.27
N LEU A 130 24.14 2.62 2.85
CA LEU A 130 24.93 1.46 2.45
C LEU A 130 24.50 0.85 1.11
N VAL A 131 23.27 1.15 0.68
CA VAL A 131 22.67 0.68 -0.58
C VAL A 131 22.74 1.77 -1.64
N THR A 132 22.57 3.03 -1.25
CA THR A 132 22.57 4.18 -2.16
C THR A 132 23.90 4.34 -2.88
N GLY A 133 23.85 4.40 -4.22
CA GLY A 133 25.02 4.65 -5.07
C GLY A 133 25.95 3.46 -5.33
N ARG A 134 25.60 2.24 -4.88
CA ARG A 134 26.42 1.04 -5.10
C ARG A 134 25.71 0.04 -6.02
N PRO A 135 26.37 -0.47 -7.08
CA PRO A 135 25.83 -1.58 -7.85
C PRO A 135 25.62 -2.80 -6.95
N LEU A 136 24.38 -3.29 -6.88
CA LEU A 136 24.06 -4.52 -6.16
C LEU A 136 24.51 -5.71 -7.01
N THR A 137 25.64 -6.32 -6.65
CA THR A 137 26.11 -7.54 -7.30
C THR A 137 25.29 -8.73 -6.80
N PHE A 138 24.32 -9.18 -7.60
CA PHE A 138 23.61 -10.42 -7.30
C PHE A 138 24.51 -11.62 -7.62
N LEU A 139 24.90 -12.36 -6.57
CA LEU A 139 25.58 -13.64 -6.76
C LEU A 139 24.53 -14.67 -7.20
N GLY A 140 24.59 -15.09 -8.47
CA GLY A 140 23.73 -16.16 -8.98
C GLY A 140 23.97 -17.47 -8.23
N ARG A 141 22.92 -18.08 -7.69
CA ARG A 141 22.99 -19.47 -7.21
C ARG A 141 22.83 -20.40 -8.41
N ARG A 142 23.78 -21.31 -8.59
CA ARG A 142 23.68 -22.44 -9.53
C ARG A 142 22.68 -23.48 -9.02
#